data_AF-A0A8J7L9Z6-F1
#
_entry.id   AF-A0A8J7L9Z6-F1
#
_cell.length_a   1.000
_cell.length_b   1.000
_cell.length_c   1.000
_cell.angle_alpha   90.00
_cell.angle_beta   90.00
_cell.angle_gamma   90.00
#
_symmetry.space_group_name_H-M   'P 1'
#
loop_
_entity.id
_entity.type
_entity.pdbx_description
1 polymer ?
#
loop_
_entity_poly.entity_id
_entity_poly.type
_entity_poly.pdbx_seq_one_letter_code
_entity_poly.pdbx_strand_id
1 'polypeptide(L)'
;MLMRILIGSAAIACILSSTTTAVAQIVVDDSLKAEHSILTPNVQSPKGQIDRIDGGAIRGSNLFHSFQDFNVGNQHTLLPESLPHIF
;
A
#
# COMPACT_ATOMS: atom_id res chain seq x y z
N MET A 1 -35.73 24.38 -21.57
CA MET A 1 -35.19 23.08 -22.04
C MET A 1 -33.66 23.07 -22.00
N LEU A 2 -32.98 24.03 -22.64
CA LEU A 2 -31.52 24.18 -22.66
C LEU A 2 -30.84 24.22 -21.27
N MET A 3 -31.37 25.03 -20.34
CA MET A 3 -30.83 25.18 -18.97
C MET A 3 -30.79 23.87 -18.17
N ARG A 4 -31.73 22.95 -18.42
CA ARG A 4 -31.83 21.65 -17.71
C ARG A 4 -30.75 20.67 -18.18
N ILE A 5 -30.42 20.71 -19.47
CA ILE A 5 -29.36 19.88 -20.07
C ILE A 5 -27.98 20.34 -19.55
N LEU A 6 -27.78 21.67 -19.45
CA LEU A 6 -26.53 22.24 -18.96
C LEU A 6 -26.24 21.84 -17.50
N ILE A 7 -27.24 21.96 -16.63
CA ILE A 7 -27.13 21.56 -15.21
C ILE A 7 -26.86 20.05 -15.07
N GLY A 8 -27.55 19.22 -15.87
CA GLY A 8 -27.31 17.78 -15.89
C GLY A 8 -25.89 17.42 -16.31
N SER A 9 -25.36 18.06 -17.37
CA SER A 9 -24.00 17.82 -17.86
C SER A 9 -22.92 18.27 -16.86
N ALA A 10 -23.14 19.38 -16.16
CA ALA A 10 -22.21 19.88 -15.15
C ALA A 10 -22.15 18.96 -13.92
N ALA A 11 -23.29 18.41 -13.48
CA ALA A 11 -23.34 17.45 -12.39
C ALA A 11 -22.57 16.15 -12.74
N ILE A 12 -22.75 15.66 -13.97
CA ILE A 12 -22.05 14.45 -14.45
C ILE A 12 -20.53 14.69 -14.53
N ALA A 13 -20.09 15.84 -15.04
CA ALA A 13 -18.66 16.20 -15.11
C ALA A 13 -18.02 16.33 -13.71
N CYS A 14 -18.73 16.87 -12.73
CA CYS A 14 -18.25 17.01 -11.35
C CYS A 14 -18.07 15.64 -10.68
N ILE A 15 -19.01 14.72 -10.89
CA ILE A 15 -18.92 13.34 -10.39
C ILE A 15 -17.74 12.59 -11.03
N LEU A 16 -17.55 12.73 -12.34
CA LEU A 16 -16.43 12.09 -13.06
C LEU A 16 -15.05 12.61 -12.65
N SER A 17 -14.97 13.85 -12.15
CA SER A 17 -13.71 14.47 -11.73
C SER A 17 -13.30 14.12 -10.29
N SER A 18 -14.16 13.44 -9.54
CA SER A 18 -13.94 13.13 -8.12
C SER A 18 -13.16 11.83 -7.98
N THR A 19 -11.83 11.86 -8.18
CA THR A 19 -10.97 10.71 -7.87
C THR A 19 -10.59 10.72 -6.39
N THR A 20 -10.93 9.66 -5.65
CA THR A 20 -10.39 9.44 -4.30
C THR A 20 -9.05 8.71 -4.41
N THR A 21 -7.99 9.31 -3.89
CA THR A 21 -6.71 8.62 -3.72
C THR A 21 -6.76 7.81 -2.43
N ALA A 22 -6.60 6.49 -2.54
CA ALA A 22 -6.39 5.67 -1.36
C ALA A 22 -5.04 6.01 -0.73
N VAL A 23 -5.03 6.35 0.56
CA VAL A 23 -3.81 6.50 1.34
C VAL A 23 -3.26 5.11 1.60
N ALA A 24 -2.04 4.84 1.14
CA ALA A 24 -1.36 3.61 1.48
C ALA A 24 -1.06 3.59 2.98
N GLN A 25 -1.43 2.50 3.66
CA GLN A 25 -1.23 2.33 5.09
C GLN A 25 -1.00 0.86 5.39
N ILE A 26 -0.04 0.60 6.27
CA ILE A 26 0.28 -0.74 6.77
C ILE A 26 0.19 -0.66 8.28
N VAL A 27 -0.69 -1.46 8.88
CA VAL A 27 -0.81 -1.61 10.33
C VAL A 27 -0.37 -3.02 10.68
N VAL A 28 0.74 -3.13 11.40
CA VAL A 28 1.33 -4.41 11.82
C VAL A 28 0.40 -5.14 12.80
N ASP A 29 0.38 -6.48 12.73
CA ASP A 29 -0.24 -7.32 13.76
C ASP A 29 0.78 -7.78 14.82
N ASP A 30 0.64 -7.25 16.04
CA ASP A 30 1.51 -7.55 17.19
C ASP A 30 1.05 -8.79 17.99
N SER A 31 -0.05 -9.46 17.59
CA SER A 31 -0.59 -10.62 18.32
C SER A 31 0.32 -11.85 18.29
N LEU A 32 1.25 -11.91 17.33
CA LEU A 32 2.17 -13.03 17.11
C LEU A 32 3.44 -12.99 17.98
N LYS A 33 3.54 -12.04 18.91
CA LYS A 33 4.67 -11.92 19.86
C LYS A 33 6.02 -11.94 19.14
N ALA A 34 6.87 -12.93 19.36
CA ALA A 34 8.20 -13.01 18.75
C ALA A 34 8.17 -13.15 17.21
N GLU A 35 7.02 -13.50 16.63
CA GLU A 35 6.84 -13.68 15.19
C GLU A 35 6.06 -12.51 14.53
N HIS A 36 5.85 -11.40 15.24
CA HIS A 36 5.26 -10.19 14.65
C HIS A 36 6.14 -9.62 13.54
N SER A 37 5.51 -8.92 12.60
CA SER A 37 6.22 -8.15 11.59
C SER A 37 6.66 -6.80 12.18
N ILE A 38 7.63 -6.13 11.58
CA ILE A 38 8.10 -4.82 12.04
C ILE A 38 8.06 -3.87 10.84
N LEU A 39 7.38 -2.73 10.99
CA LEU A 39 7.29 -1.71 9.95
C LEU A 39 8.21 -0.53 10.27
N THR A 40 9.16 -0.26 9.39
CA THR A 40 10.00 0.95 9.41
C THR A 40 9.64 1.83 8.20
N PRO A 41 8.84 2.89 8.38
CA PRO A 41 8.39 3.71 7.26
C PRO A 41 9.45 4.71 6.76
N ASN A 42 9.32 5.15 5.51
CA ASN A 42 10.14 6.21 4.89
C ASN A 42 11.67 5.95 4.89
N VAL A 43 12.09 4.70 4.73
CA VAL A 43 13.50 4.32 4.59
C VAL A 43 14.04 4.78 3.24
N GLN A 44 15.23 5.39 3.25
CA GLN A 44 15.90 5.83 2.03
C GLN A 44 16.47 4.62 1.27
N SER A 45 16.10 4.47 0.00
CA SER A 45 16.58 3.44 -0.93
C SER A 45 17.09 4.08 -2.22
N PRO A 46 17.97 3.41 -3.00
CA PRO A 46 18.39 3.88 -4.33
C PRO A 46 17.22 4.16 -5.30
N LYS A 47 16.03 3.59 -5.05
CA LYS A 47 14.82 3.77 -5.86
C LYS A 47 13.83 4.80 -5.31
N GLY A 48 14.13 5.43 -4.18
CA GLY A 48 13.23 6.40 -3.52
C GLY A 48 13.03 6.10 -2.03
N GLN A 49 12.03 6.74 -1.41
CA GLN A 49 11.57 6.37 -0.07
C GLN A 49 10.68 5.12 -0.17
N ILE A 50 10.90 4.17 0.74
CA ILE A 50 10.13 2.93 0.83
C ILE A 50 9.71 2.68 2.27
N ASP A 51 8.65 1.91 2.45
CA ASP A 51 8.34 1.30 3.74
C ASP A 51 9.02 -0.07 3.82
N ARG A 52 9.87 -0.27 4.83
CA ARG A 52 10.60 -1.51 5.06
C ARG A 52 9.83 -2.37 6.05
N ILE A 53 9.64 -3.65 5.71
CA ILE A 53 8.99 -4.64 6.57
C ILE A 53 10.01 -5.71 6.93
N ASP A 54 10.26 -5.88 8.22
CA ASP A 54 11.17 -6.88 8.80
C ASP A 54 10.40 -7.85 9.72
N GLY A 55 11.10 -8.83 10.30
CA GLY A 55 10.51 -9.80 11.22
C GLY A 55 9.63 -10.85 10.52
N GLY A 56 8.56 -11.28 11.17
CA GLY A 56 7.63 -12.28 10.65
C GLY A 56 7.93 -13.73 11.07
N ALA A 57 7.13 -14.67 10.57
CA ALA A 57 7.24 -16.08 10.89
C ALA A 57 7.93 -16.84 9.76
N ILE A 58 8.94 -17.65 10.09
CA ILE A 58 9.61 -18.52 9.12
C ILE A 58 9.06 -19.94 9.28
N ARG A 59 8.61 -20.55 8.18
CA ARG A 59 8.20 -21.97 8.12
C ARG A 59 8.81 -22.64 6.89
N GLY A 60 9.82 -23.48 7.12
CA GLY A 60 10.59 -24.06 6.02
C GLY A 60 11.31 -22.96 5.23
N SER A 61 11.08 -22.92 3.92
CA SER A 61 11.62 -21.90 3.00
C SER A 61 10.73 -20.65 2.86
N ASN A 62 9.64 -20.56 3.62
CA ASN A 62 8.66 -19.48 3.47
C ASN A 62 8.75 -18.49 4.63
N LEU A 63 8.62 -17.20 4.28
CA LEU A 63 8.49 -16.08 5.21
C LEU A 63 7.07 -15.54 5.16
N PHE A 64 6.44 -15.41 6.33
CA PHE A 64 5.08 -14.90 6.49
C PHE A 64 5.09 -13.61 7.29
N HIS A 65 4.34 -12.62 6.81
CA HIS A 65 4.05 -11.38 7.54
C HIS A 65 2.56 -11.32 7.90
N SER A 66 2.25 -10.71 9.04
CA SER A 66 0.88 -10.49 9.51
C SER A 66 0.63 -9.00 9.68
N PHE A 67 -0.53 -8.56 9.21
CA PHE A 67 -0.97 -7.17 9.24
C PHE A 67 -2.43 -7.12 9.67
N GLN A 68 -2.78 -6.16 10.53
CA GLN A 68 -4.18 -5.85 10.85
C GLN A 68 -4.85 -5.20 9.65
N ASP A 69 -4.14 -4.25 9.02
CA ASP A 69 -4.57 -3.58 7.80
C ASP A 69 -3.38 -3.48 6.83
N PHE A 70 -3.64 -3.78 5.57
CA PHE A 70 -2.65 -3.67 4.51
C PHE A 70 -3.29 -3.02 3.29
N ASN A 71 -2.88 -1.78 3.02
CA ASN A 71 -3.34 -0.99 1.89
C ASN A 71 -2.14 -0.41 1.15
N VAL A 72 -2.00 -0.73 -0.13
CA VAL A 72 -0.95 -0.20 -1.00
C VAL A 72 -1.32 1.14 -1.64
N GLY A 73 -2.50 1.68 -1.34
CA GLY A 73 -3.02 2.86 -2.01
C GLY A 73 -3.08 2.68 -3.53
N ASN A 74 -3.37 3.75 -4.26
CA ASN A 74 -3.08 3.75 -5.70
C ASN A 74 -1.62 4.20 -5.85
N GLN A 75 -0.77 3.36 -6.46
CA GLN A 75 0.62 3.64 -6.85
C GLN A 75 1.79 3.26 -5.90
N HIS A 76 1.63 2.54 -4.78
CA HIS A 76 2.81 1.95 -4.13
C HIS A 76 3.22 0.61 -4.77
N THR A 77 4.50 0.53 -5.15
CA THR A 77 5.17 -0.72 -5.53
C THR A 77 5.92 -1.24 -4.32
N LEU A 78 5.52 -2.40 -3.80
CA LEU A 78 6.26 -3.09 -2.75
C LEU A 78 7.36 -3.94 -3.40
N LEU A 79 8.60 -3.72 -2.99
CA LEU A 79 9.73 -4.57 -3.39
C LEU A 79 9.94 -5.61 -2.29
N PRO A 80 9.80 -6.92 -2.58
CA PRO A 80 10.26 -7.94 -1.64
C PRO A 80 11.77 -7.80 -1.42
N GLU A 81 12.25 -8.24 -0.25
CA GLU A 81 13.66 -8.30 0.15
C GLU A 81 14.58 -8.63 -1.04
N SER A 82 15.66 -7.84 -1.16
CA SER A 82 16.67 -8.00 -2.19
C SER A 82 17.35 -9.36 -2.07
N LEU A 83 16.87 -10.35 -2.81
CA LEU A 83 17.66 -11.53 -3.12
C LEU A 83 18.88 -11.06 -3.94
N PRO A 84 20.13 -11.35 -3.53
CA PRO A 84 21.26 -11.16 -4.41
C PRO A 84 21.02 -12.01 -5.66
N HIS A 85 21.11 -11.40 -6.84
CA HIS A 85 21.09 -12.11 -8.10
C HIS A 85 22.24 -13.13 -8.11
N ILE A 86 21.91 -14.40 -7.89
CA ILE A 86 22.74 -15.53 -8.29
C ILE A 86 21.95 -16.24 -9.37
N PHE A 87 22.10 -15.74 -10.60
CA PHE A 87 22.31 -16.42 -11.88
C PHE A 87 22.26 -15.35 -12.98
#